data_AF-A0A2D9FVA1-F1
#
_entry.id   AF-A0A2D9FVA1-F1
#
_cell.length_a   1.000
_cell.length_b   1.000
_cell.length_c   1.000
_cell.angle_alpha   90.00
_cell.angle_beta   90.00
_cell.angle_gamma   90.00
#
_symmetry.space_group_name_H-M   'P 1'
#
loop_
_entity.id
_entity.type
_entity.pdbx_description
1 polymer ?
#
loop_
_entity_poly.entity_id
_entity_poly.type
_entity_poly.pdbx_seq_one_letter_code
_entity_poly.pdbx_strand_id
1 'polypeptide(L)'
;MTIKNYFLLLILSLFSISAFAQDDPQSDPLKMFDWKPLKEAQELAAENDKKVLIYGNARWCTYCKKMEKEVFALEEVQEKTDKHFYPVWLDIDSKDSLSFRGNTMTHRQLATGFRISGTPTFIFLDSDGEVIAGQPGYIPEEMYLNILEFVGTDAYLDQSFGEFAGAPEEQ
;
A
#
# COMPACT_ATOMS: atom_id res chain seq x y z
N MET A 1 -60.51 19.52 44.83
CA MET A 1 -59.53 19.50 45.94
C MET A 1 -59.16 18.03 46.11
N THR A 2 -58.00 17.52 45.68
CA THR A 2 -56.62 18.00 45.92
C THR A 2 -55.68 17.44 44.83
N ILE A 3 -54.68 18.23 44.44
CA ILE A 3 -53.60 17.88 43.49
C ILE A 3 -52.52 17.04 44.20
N LYS A 4 -51.93 16.05 43.51
CA LYS A 4 -50.50 15.70 43.70
C LYS A 4 -49.90 15.04 42.45
N ASN A 5 -49.04 15.80 41.77
CA ASN A 5 -48.05 15.32 40.82
C ASN A 5 -47.05 14.38 41.51
N TYR A 6 -46.82 13.21 40.90
CA TYR A 6 -45.51 12.55 40.84
C TYR A 6 -45.40 12.03 39.40
N PHE A 7 -44.97 12.86 38.46
CA PHE A 7 -43.56 13.13 38.20
C PHE A 7 -42.78 11.82 38.00
N LEU A 8 -42.69 11.42 36.73
CA LEU A 8 -41.41 11.05 36.13
C LEU A 8 -40.66 9.88 36.80
N LEU A 9 -41.05 8.65 36.49
CA LEU A 9 -40.09 7.53 36.45
C LEU A 9 -40.10 6.92 35.06
N LEU A 10 -39.52 7.73 34.18
CA LEU A 10 -39.01 7.43 32.86
C LEU A 10 -37.87 6.40 33.05
N ILE A 11 -38.18 5.11 33.14
CA ILE A 11 -37.15 4.05 33.02
C ILE A 11 -36.85 3.92 31.52
N LEU A 12 -36.18 4.93 30.99
CA LEU A 12 -35.41 4.82 29.77
C LEU A 12 -34.23 3.94 30.15
N SER A 13 -34.39 2.64 29.94
CA SER A 13 -33.30 1.67 29.89
C SER A 13 -32.36 2.12 28.78
N LEU A 14 -31.43 3.02 29.11
CA LEU A 14 -30.22 3.28 28.36
C LEU A 14 -29.40 1.99 28.39
N PHE A 15 -29.78 1.05 27.53
CA PHE A 15 -28.89 0.03 27.05
C PHE A 15 -27.88 0.79 26.19
N SER A 16 -26.88 1.37 26.85
CA SER A 16 -25.67 1.84 26.20
C SER A 16 -25.04 0.61 25.58
N ILE A 17 -25.46 0.27 24.37
CA ILE A 17 -24.69 -0.57 23.48
C ILE A 17 -23.46 0.30 23.20
N SER A 18 -22.45 0.15 24.04
CA SER A 18 -21.09 0.49 23.66
C SER A 18 -20.84 -0.35 22.42
N ALA A 19 -21.04 0.25 21.25
CA ALA A 19 -20.53 -0.28 20.01
C ALA A 19 -19.02 -0.31 20.19
N PHE A 20 -18.51 -1.46 20.67
CA PHE A 20 -17.14 -1.82 20.44
C PHE A 20 -17.01 -1.82 18.93
N ALA A 21 -16.41 -0.76 18.38
CA ALA A 21 -15.79 -0.84 17.08
C ALA A 21 -14.82 -2.01 17.20
N GLN A 22 -15.23 -3.17 16.70
CA GLN A 22 -14.33 -4.30 16.57
C GLN A 22 -13.32 -3.83 15.54
N ASP A 23 -12.09 -3.56 15.98
CA ASP A 23 -10.95 -3.51 15.09
C ASP A 23 -10.98 -4.81 14.30
N ASP A 24 -11.42 -4.73 13.04
CA ASP A 24 -11.54 -5.87 12.16
C ASP A 24 -10.14 -6.46 11.97
N PRO A 25 -9.84 -7.67 12.46
CA PRO A 25 -8.53 -8.29 12.30
C PRO A 25 -8.16 -8.53 10.82
N GLN A 26 -9.10 -8.37 9.89
CA GLN A 26 -8.89 -8.38 8.43
C GLN A 26 -8.36 -7.04 7.88
N SER A 27 -8.28 -5.98 8.67
CA SER A 27 -7.71 -4.69 8.23
C SER A 27 -6.21 -4.52 8.51
N ASP A 28 -5.47 -5.58 8.81
CA ASP A 28 -4.02 -5.51 8.99
C ASP A 28 -3.32 -5.48 7.61
N PRO A 29 -2.75 -4.34 7.19
CA PRO A 29 -2.13 -4.22 5.87
C PRO A 29 -0.93 -5.15 5.69
N LEU A 30 -0.32 -5.62 6.78
CA LEU A 30 0.77 -6.61 6.74
C LEU A 30 0.31 -8.01 6.35
N LYS A 31 -1.01 -8.25 6.23
CA LYS A 31 -1.58 -9.54 5.81
C LYS A 31 -2.19 -9.51 4.40
N MET A 32 -2.25 -8.34 3.77
CA MET A 32 -2.86 -8.17 2.43
C MET A 32 -1.97 -8.71 1.30
N PHE A 33 -0.67 -8.83 1.54
CA PHE A 33 0.29 -9.36 0.58
C PHE A 33 1.30 -10.25 1.29
N ASP A 34 1.96 -11.12 0.53
CA ASP A 34 3.12 -11.88 0.98
C ASP A 34 4.38 -10.98 0.95
N TRP A 35 4.42 -10.02 1.89
CA TRP A 35 5.50 -9.05 2.02
C TRP A 35 6.85 -9.75 2.22
N LYS A 36 7.81 -9.42 1.35
CA LYS A 36 9.15 -10.00 1.37
C LYS A 36 10.18 -9.07 2.00
N PRO A 37 11.17 -9.62 2.73
CA PRO A 37 12.43 -8.92 2.96
C PRO A 37 13.03 -8.48 1.62
N LEU A 38 13.55 -7.26 1.53
CA LEU A 38 14.06 -6.70 0.27
C LEU A 38 15.08 -7.61 -0.43
N LYS A 39 16.00 -8.21 0.32
CA LYS A 39 16.98 -9.16 -0.22
C LYS A 39 16.30 -10.38 -0.87
N GLU A 40 15.33 -10.97 -0.18
CA GLU A 40 14.59 -12.14 -0.69
C GLU A 40 13.79 -11.76 -1.94
N ALA A 41 13.14 -10.60 -1.94
CA ALA A 41 12.41 -10.09 -3.10
C ALA A 41 13.33 -9.96 -4.34
N GLN A 42 14.55 -9.45 -4.16
CA GLN A 42 15.52 -9.33 -5.26
C GLN A 42 15.99 -10.70 -5.77
N GLU A 43 16.28 -11.64 -4.87
CA GLU A 43 16.70 -12.99 -5.23
C GLU A 43 15.59 -13.71 -6.01
N LEU A 44 14.36 -13.64 -5.52
CA LEU A 44 13.21 -14.23 -6.21
C LEU A 44 12.89 -13.54 -7.54
N ALA A 45 13.02 -12.21 -7.63
CA ALA A 45 12.82 -11.45 -8.86
C ALA A 45 13.80 -11.88 -9.96
N ALA A 46 15.08 -12.03 -9.62
CA ALA A 46 16.10 -12.50 -10.54
C ALA A 46 15.86 -13.95 -11.02
N GLU A 47 15.23 -14.79 -10.19
CA GLU A 47 14.96 -16.19 -10.51
C GLU A 47 13.65 -16.43 -11.29
N ASN A 48 12.63 -15.59 -11.06
CA ASN A 48 11.25 -15.86 -11.50
C ASN A 48 10.69 -14.81 -12.47
N ASP A 49 11.50 -13.86 -12.93
CA ASP A 49 11.15 -12.78 -13.88
C ASP A 49 9.97 -11.88 -13.43
N LYS A 50 9.68 -11.89 -12.12
CA LYS A 50 8.81 -10.90 -11.49
C LYS A 50 9.62 -9.68 -11.08
N LYS A 51 8.94 -8.56 -10.91
CA LYS A 51 9.57 -7.29 -10.52
C LYS A 51 9.50 -7.12 -8.99
N VAL A 52 10.18 -6.12 -8.44
CA VAL A 52 10.06 -5.77 -7.00
C VAL A 52 9.22 -4.51 -6.86
N LEU A 53 8.22 -4.54 -5.97
CA LEU A 53 7.41 -3.38 -5.63
C LEU A 53 7.73 -2.93 -4.20
N ILE A 54 8.42 -1.81 -4.04
CA ILE A 54 8.68 -1.23 -2.72
C ILE A 54 7.58 -0.23 -2.38
N TYR A 55 6.88 -0.48 -1.28
CA TYR A 55 5.87 0.41 -0.71
C TYR A 55 6.46 1.22 0.45
N GLY A 56 6.87 2.44 0.14
CA GLY A 56 7.31 3.45 1.10
C GLY A 56 6.15 4.01 1.90
N ASN A 57 6.12 3.76 3.21
CA ASN A 57 5.02 4.15 4.11
C ASN A 57 5.53 4.71 5.44
N ALA A 58 4.60 5.21 6.26
CA ALA A 58 4.87 5.60 7.64
C ALA A 58 3.59 5.45 8.49
N ARG A 59 3.72 5.15 9.78
CA ARG A 59 2.55 4.97 10.68
C ARG A 59 1.65 6.20 10.80
N TRP A 60 2.21 7.40 10.70
CA TRP A 60 1.48 8.67 10.78
C TRP A 60 0.84 9.09 9.44
N CYS A 61 1.16 8.41 8.35
CA CYS A 61 0.72 8.75 7.01
C CYS A 61 -0.76 8.45 6.81
N THR A 62 -1.58 9.50 6.65
CA THR A 62 -3.03 9.36 6.44
C THR A 62 -3.34 8.76 5.06
N TYR A 63 -2.61 9.17 4.03
CA TYR A 63 -2.81 8.65 2.67
C TYR A 63 -2.38 7.19 2.50
N CYS A 64 -1.43 6.71 3.31
CA CYS A 64 -1.03 5.31 3.35
C CYS A 64 -2.17 4.44 3.86
N LYS A 65 -2.77 4.82 5.00
CA LYS A 65 -3.97 4.16 5.54
C LYS A 65 -5.14 4.18 4.57
N LYS A 66 -5.30 5.28 3.84
CA LYS A 66 -6.31 5.40 2.79
C LYS A 66 -6.05 4.41 1.65
N MET A 67 -4.81 4.34 1.16
CA MET A 67 -4.39 3.38 0.12
C MET A 67 -4.62 1.92 0.57
N GLU A 68 -4.22 1.59 1.79
CA GLU A 68 -4.37 0.26 2.38
C GLU A 68 -5.84 -0.16 2.45
N LYS A 69 -6.70 0.75 2.91
CA LYS A 69 -8.14 0.49 3.08
C LYS A 69 -8.91 0.43 1.77
N GLU A 70 -8.62 1.34 0.84
CA GLU A 70 -9.46 1.53 -0.36
C GLU A 70 -8.93 0.77 -1.58
N VAL A 71 -7.63 0.47 -1.63
CA VAL A 71 -6.99 -0.10 -2.82
C VAL A 71 -6.33 -1.43 -2.53
N PHE A 72 -5.46 -1.52 -1.52
CA PHE A 72 -4.79 -2.80 -1.22
C PHE A 72 -5.73 -3.89 -0.69
N ALA A 73 -6.86 -3.50 -0.08
CA ALA A 73 -7.89 -4.42 0.38
C ALA A 73 -8.65 -5.11 -0.77
N LEU A 74 -8.50 -4.66 -2.01
CA LEU A 74 -9.19 -5.22 -3.16
C LEU A 74 -8.49 -6.49 -3.65
N GLU A 75 -9.28 -7.55 -3.87
CA GLU A 75 -8.78 -8.86 -4.33
C GLU A 75 -8.02 -8.75 -5.66
N GLU A 76 -8.55 -8.02 -6.64
CA GLU A 76 -7.90 -7.83 -7.93
C GLU A 76 -6.52 -7.16 -7.82
N VAL A 77 -6.37 -6.22 -6.87
CA VAL A 77 -5.08 -5.57 -6.59
C VAL A 77 -4.09 -6.56 -5.99
N GLN A 78 -4.54 -7.40 -5.07
CA GLN A 78 -3.71 -8.46 -4.47
C GLN A 78 -3.27 -9.47 -5.53
N GLU A 79 -4.21 -9.95 -6.36
CA GLU A 79 -3.93 -10.90 -7.43
C GLU A 79 -2.92 -10.35 -8.45
N LYS A 80 -3.09 -9.11 -8.92
CA LYS A 80 -2.14 -8.49 -9.85
C LYS A 80 -0.79 -8.23 -9.20
N THR A 81 -0.77 -7.83 -7.93
CA THR A 81 0.47 -7.64 -7.19
C THR A 81 1.22 -8.97 -7.09
N ASP A 82 0.56 -10.04 -6.65
CA ASP A 82 1.17 -11.37 -6.49
C ASP A 82 1.59 -11.97 -7.83
N LYS A 83 0.84 -11.71 -8.91
CA LYS A 83 1.18 -12.19 -10.25
C LYS A 83 2.48 -11.57 -10.77
N HIS A 84 2.68 -10.27 -10.56
CA HIS A 84 3.73 -9.51 -11.24
C HIS A 84 4.90 -9.08 -10.35
N PHE A 85 4.70 -9.04 -9.03
CA PHE A 85 5.64 -8.40 -8.11
C PHE A 85 5.96 -9.24 -6.88
N TYR A 86 7.15 -9.00 -6.32
CA TYR A 86 7.46 -9.29 -4.93
C TYR A 86 7.37 -7.99 -4.13
N PRO A 87 6.33 -7.81 -3.30
CA PRO A 87 6.11 -6.57 -2.58
C PRO A 87 7.01 -6.47 -1.34
N VAL A 88 7.52 -5.27 -1.07
CA VAL A 88 8.44 -4.97 0.04
C VAL A 88 7.90 -3.81 0.87
N TRP A 89 7.77 -4.03 2.17
CA TRP A 89 7.34 -3.00 3.11
C TRP A 89 8.52 -2.12 3.54
N LEU A 90 8.48 -0.83 3.22
CA LEU A 90 9.51 0.14 3.60
C LEU A 90 8.94 1.25 4.50
N ASP A 91 8.95 1.01 5.82
CA ASP A 91 8.63 2.04 6.81
C ASP A 91 9.77 3.06 6.92
N ILE A 92 9.57 4.29 6.45
CA ILE A 92 10.62 5.32 6.37
C ILE A 92 11.13 5.81 7.74
N ASP A 93 10.41 5.51 8.83
CA ASP A 93 10.79 5.84 10.20
C ASP A 93 11.41 4.66 10.96
N SER A 94 11.36 3.45 10.38
CA SER A 94 11.98 2.29 11.00
C SER A 94 13.50 2.47 11.12
N LYS A 95 14.02 2.06 12.27
CA LYS A 95 15.46 1.96 12.54
C LYS A 95 16.01 0.58 12.17
N ASP A 96 15.13 -0.35 11.81
CA ASP A 96 15.54 -1.66 11.35
C ASP A 96 16.29 -1.54 10.03
N SER A 97 17.05 -2.58 9.73
CA SER A 97 17.91 -2.62 8.55
C SER A 97 17.38 -3.63 7.53
N LEU A 98 17.52 -3.27 6.27
CA LEU A 98 17.30 -4.12 5.12
C LEU A 98 18.61 -4.26 4.35
N SER A 99 18.73 -5.35 3.61
CA SER A 99 19.84 -5.55 2.70
C SER A 99 19.40 -5.27 1.27
N PHE A 100 20.13 -4.42 0.56
CA PHE A 100 19.91 -4.09 -0.84
C PHE A 100 21.24 -4.09 -1.58
N ARG A 101 21.34 -4.84 -2.69
CA ARG A 101 22.57 -4.94 -3.49
C ARG A 101 23.83 -5.23 -2.66
N GLY A 102 23.71 -6.16 -1.70
CA GLY A 102 24.81 -6.56 -0.81
C GLY A 102 25.17 -5.56 0.31
N ASN A 103 24.47 -4.43 0.43
CA ASN A 103 24.69 -3.44 1.49
C ASN A 103 23.56 -3.49 2.51
N THR A 104 23.91 -3.47 3.80
CA THR A 104 22.95 -3.31 4.89
C THR A 104 22.72 -1.84 5.17
N MET A 105 21.48 -1.39 5.10
CA MET A 105 21.07 -0.01 5.28
C MET A 105 19.79 0.05 6.11
N THR A 106 19.62 1.11 6.90
CA THR A 106 18.33 1.35 7.57
C THR A 106 17.24 1.65 6.54
N HIS A 107 15.98 1.43 6.89
CA HIS A 107 14.86 1.80 6.04
C HIS A 107 14.94 3.28 5.60
N ARG A 108 15.27 4.18 6.53
CA ARG A 108 15.44 5.62 6.24
C ARG A 108 16.53 5.90 5.20
N GLN A 109 17.67 5.20 5.29
CA GLN A 109 18.74 5.35 4.32
C GLN A 109 18.33 4.85 2.93
N LEU A 110 17.61 3.72 2.86
CA LEU A 110 17.04 3.23 1.59
C LEU A 110 16.00 4.17 1.02
N ALA A 111 15.07 4.67 1.84
CA ALA A 111 14.08 5.65 1.42
C ALA A 111 14.75 6.90 0.82
N THR A 112 15.84 7.38 1.46
CA THR A 112 16.64 8.49 0.94
C THR A 112 17.31 8.13 -0.40
N GLY A 113 17.88 6.92 -0.51
CA GLY A 113 18.51 6.43 -1.74
C GLY A 113 17.54 6.34 -2.92
N PHE A 114 16.30 5.90 -2.66
CA PHE A 114 15.20 5.89 -3.63
C PHE A 114 14.50 7.24 -3.80
N ARG A 115 15.00 8.31 -3.15
CA ARG A 115 14.45 9.67 -3.20
C ARG A 115 12.98 9.76 -2.75
N ILE A 116 12.57 8.91 -1.81
CA ILE A 116 11.26 8.95 -1.19
C ILE A 116 11.20 10.14 -0.22
N SER A 117 10.55 11.22 -0.64
CA SER A 117 10.38 12.45 0.13
C SER A 117 9.00 12.58 0.81
N GLY A 118 8.08 11.69 0.48
CA GLY A 118 6.73 11.64 1.03
C GLY A 118 6.13 10.24 0.94
N THR A 119 5.01 10.02 1.62
CA THR A 119 4.34 8.72 1.68
C THR A 119 2.84 8.85 1.40
N PRO A 120 2.19 7.83 0.78
CA PRO A 120 2.83 6.63 0.24
C PRO A 120 3.69 6.94 -0.99
N THR A 121 4.71 6.12 -1.25
CA THR A 121 5.47 6.16 -2.51
C THR A 121 5.74 4.72 -2.95
N PHE A 122 5.54 4.45 -4.23
CA PHE A 122 5.77 3.16 -4.85
C PHE A 122 7.03 3.24 -5.70
N ILE A 123 7.98 2.34 -5.46
CA ILE A 123 9.18 2.21 -6.31
C ILE A 123 9.13 0.83 -6.95
N PHE A 124 9.19 0.81 -8.28
CA PHE A 124 9.22 -0.41 -9.07
C PHE A 124 10.65 -0.68 -9.51
N LEU A 125 11.15 -1.88 -9.19
CA LEU A 125 12.45 -2.34 -9.65
C LEU A 125 12.29 -3.50 -10.61
N ASP A 126 13.14 -3.57 -11.62
CA ASP A 126 13.22 -4.74 -12.49
C ASP A 126 13.85 -5.95 -11.78
N SER A 127 13.99 -7.06 -12.51
CA SER A 127 14.58 -8.31 -12.00
C SER A 127 16.06 -8.18 -11.62
N ASP A 128 16.77 -7.19 -12.15
CA ASP A 128 18.17 -6.88 -11.81
C ASP A 128 18.26 -5.92 -10.62
N GLY A 129 17.12 -5.42 -10.14
CA GLY A 129 17.01 -4.49 -9.04
C GLY A 129 17.28 -3.04 -9.44
N GLU A 130 17.25 -2.72 -10.74
CA GLU A 130 17.31 -1.35 -11.26
C GLU A 130 15.94 -0.68 -11.22
N VAL A 131 15.91 0.64 -11.01
CA VAL A 131 14.65 1.37 -10.85
C VAL A 131 13.99 1.57 -12.21
N ILE A 132 12.78 1.05 -12.36
CA ILE A 132 11.92 1.30 -13.52
C ILE A 132 11.24 2.67 -13.36
N ALA A 133 10.54 2.85 -12.24
CA ALA A 133 9.75 4.05 -11.99
C ALA A 133 9.51 4.28 -10.50
N GLY A 134 9.16 5.51 -10.16
CA GLY A 134 8.68 5.90 -8.84
C GLY A 134 7.37 6.68 -8.95
N GLN A 135 6.36 6.27 -8.19
CA GLN A 135 5.04 6.90 -8.15
C GLN A 135 4.73 7.37 -6.72
N PRO A 136 4.78 8.68 -6.43
CA PRO A 136 4.38 9.21 -5.13
C PRO A 136 2.87 9.41 -5.02
N GLY A 137 2.38 9.39 -3.78
CA GLY A 137 1.02 9.76 -3.42
C GLY A 137 0.02 8.60 -3.46
N TYR A 138 -1.18 8.88 -2.96
CA TYR A 138 -2.32 7.98 -3.09
C TYR A 138 -2.70 7.83 -4.57
N ILE A 139 -3.00 6.60 -4.99
CA ILE A 139 -3.37 6.26 -6.36
C ILE A 139 -4.78 5.64 -6.32
N PRO A 140 -5.76 6.17 -7.08
CA PRO A 140 -7.06 5.52 -7.20
C PRO A 140 -6.95 4.11 -7.80
N GLU A 141 -7.89 3.23 -7.42
CA GLU A 141 -7.94 1.81 -7.83
C GLU A 141 -7.64 1.58 -9.33
N GLU A 142 -8.43 2.17 -10.23
CA GLU A 142 -8.30 1.96 -11.68
C GLU A 142 -6.90 2.33 -12.19
N MET A 143 -6.37 3.46 -11.73
CA MET A 143 -5.01 3.90 -12.09
C MET A 143 -3.97 2.95 -11.51
N TYR A 144 -4.15 2.47 -10.29
CA TYR A 144 -3.21 1.53 -9.66
C TYR A 144 -3.19 0.18 -10.39
N LEU A 145 -4.35 -0.36 -10.77
CA LEU A 145 -4.46 -1.58 -11.58
C LEU A 145 -3.77 -1.43 -12.94
N ASN A 146 -3.95 -0.27 -13.60
CA ASN A 146 -3.26 0.03 -14.85
C ASN A 146 -1.74 0.13 -14.66
N ILE A 147 -1.27 0.75 -13.58
CA ILE A 147 0.17 0.82 -13.28
C ILE A 147 0.74 -0.58 -13.03
N LEU A 148 0.06 -1.41 -12.25
CA LEU A 148 0.49 -2.79 -11.97
C LEU A 148 0.61 -3.60 -13.27
N GLU A 149 -0.37 -3.50 -14.17
CA GLU A 149 -0.32 -4.23 -15.44
C GLU A 149 0.74 -3.65 -16.38
N PHE A 150 0.83 -2.31 -16.48
CA PHE A 150 1.78 -1.64 -17.37
C PHE A 150 3.23 -1.95 -17.01
N VAL A 151 3.57 -1.91 -15.72
CA VAL A 151 4.91 -2.26 -15.23
C VAL A 151 5.10 -3.77 -15.23
N GLY A 152 4.11 -4.54 -14.77
CA GLY A 152 4.20 -5.98 -14.58
C GLY A 152 4.25 -6.80 -15.88
N THR A 153 3.86 -6.21 -17.01
CA THR A 153 3.91 -6.83 -18.34
C THR A 153 5.02 -6.25 -19.23
N ASP A 154 5.88 -5.39 -18.67
CA ASP A 154 6.93 -4.68 -19.39
C ASP A 154 6.43 -3.78 -20.55
N ALA A 155 5.13 -3.43 -20.56
CA ALA A 155 4.53 -2.57 -21.59
C ALA A 155 5.19 -1.18 -21.68
N TYR A 156 5.86 -0.73 -20.62
CA TYR A 156 6.65 0.49 -20.58
C TYR A 156 7.85 0.50 -21.54
N LEU A 157 8.27 -0.66 -22.05
CA LEU A 157 9.33 -0.75 -23.03
C LEU A 157 8.87 -0.36 -24.44
N ASP A 158 7.57 -0.51 -24.73
CA ASP A 158 7.02 -0.39 -26.07
C ASP A 158 6.11 0.82 -26.27
N GLN A 159 5.46 1.31 -25.19
CA GLN A 159 4.50 2.41 -25.27
C GLN A 159 4.46 3.25 -23.99
N SER A 160 3.91 4.45 -24.10
CA SER A 160 3.68 5.33 -22.96
C SER A 160 2.52 4.85 -22.09
N PHE A 161 2.49 5.29 -20.83
CA PHE A 161 1.38 4.98 -19.93
C PHE A 161 0.04 5.54 -20.43
N GLY A 162 0.05 6.72 -21.07
CA GLY A 162 -1.16 7.33 -21.62
C GLY A 162 -1.80 6.47 -22.71
N GLU A 163 -0.99 5.96 -23.64
CA GLU A 163 -1.42 5.02 -24.69
C GLU A 163 -1.96 3.73 -24.08
N PHE A 164 -1.26 3.16 -23.10
CA PHE A 164 -1.67 1.94 -22.42
C PHE A 164 -3.01 2.09 -21.67
N ALA A 165 -3.15 3.17 -20.91
CA ALA A 165 -4.33 3.45 -20.08
C ALA A 165 -5.53 3.95 -20.91
N GLY A 166 -5.39 4.09 -22.23
CA GLY A 166 -6.45 4.63 -23.09
C GLY A 166 -6.76 6.10 -22.84
N ALA A 167 -5.81 6.87 -22.28
CA ALA A 167 -5.95 8.31 -22.12
C ALA A 167 -5.84 8.97 -23.51
N PRO A 168 -6.72 9.93 -23.85
CA PRO A 168 -6.55 10.69 -25.09
C PRO A 168 -5.22 11.44 -25.07
N GLU A 169 -4.44 11.36 -26.16
CA GLU A 169 -3.19 12.11 -26.34
C GLU A 169 -3.42 13.60 -25.98
N GLU A 170 -2.67 14.11 -25.00
CA GLU A 170 -2.56 15.55 -24.80
C GLU A 170 -1.74 16.13 -25.96
N GLN A 171 -2.44 16.74 -26.93
CA GLN A 171 -1.86 17.57 -27.99
C GLN A 171 -1.48 18.96 -27.49
#